data_AF-A0A7Y2Y8V8-F1
#
_entry.id   AF-A0A7Y2Y8V8-F1
#
_cell.length_a   1.000
_cell.length_b   1.000
_cell.length_c   1.000
_cell.angle_alpha   90.00
_cell.angle_beta   90.00
_cell.angle_gamma   90.00
#
_symmetry.space_group_name_H-M   'P 1'
#
loop_
_entity.id
_entity.type
_entity.pdbx_description
1 polymer ?
#
loop_
_entity_poly.entity_id
_entity_poly.type
_entity_poly.pdbx_seq_one_letter_code
_entity_poly.pdbx_strand_id
1 'polypeptide(L)'
;MTSILASCQTEKKEAVESSDIENTTEALLTSKIVKNSEGRKLNVIGDNQNIKLTGKDTNGQFTLIEQNNDPGVGIPPHVHENEDEVFQVLSGQVAMNIGDQTTTLNAGDLIFCPKGIP
;
A
#
# COMPACT_ATOMS: atom_id res chain seq x y z
N MET A 1 7.15 32.15 -16.53
CA MET A 1 6.14 31.44 -17.34
C MET A 1 6.10 30.01 -16.82
N THR A 2 5.02 29.40 -16.34
CA THR A 2 3.60 29.76 -16.11
C THR A 2 3.12 28.64 -15.18
N SER A 3 2.80 28.98 -13.92
CA SER A 3 1.46 28.95 -13.32
C SER A 3 0.88 27.55 -13.08
N ILE A 4 0.69 27.20 -11.80
CA ILE A 4 -0.65 26.79 -11.32
C ILE A 4 -0.87 27.49 -9.96
N LEU A 5 -1.66 28.56 -9.99
CA LEU A 5 -2.37 29.10 -8.83
C LEU A 5 -3.84 28.68 -8.96
N ALA A 6 -4.38 28.09 -7.89
CA ALA A 6 -5.78 28.23 -7.53
C ALA A 6 -5.88 28.12 -6.00
N SER A 7 -5.68 29.26 -5.34
CA SER A 7 -6.01 29.49 -3.94
C SER A 7 -7.51 29.73 -3.84
N CYS A 8 -8.20 29.00 -2.96
CA CYS A 8 -9.57 29.35 -2.56
C CYS A 8 -9.50 29.69 -1.06
N GLN A 9 -9.51 30.98 -0.75
CA GLN A 9 -9.66 31.49 0.61
C GLN A 9 -11.14 31.81 0.86
N THR A 10 -11.63 31.43 2.04
CA THR A 10 -12.72 32.14 2.71
C THR A 10 -12.33 32.38 4.17
N GLU A 11 -12.39 33.66 4.58
CA GLU A 11 -12.29 34.17 5.96
C GLU A 11 -13.61 33.84 6.74
N LYS A 12 -13.78 33.79 8.07
CA LYS A 12 -13.05 34.21 9.29
C LYS A 12 -13.62 33.45 10.51
N LYS A 13 -12.88 33.50 11.63
CA LYS A 13 -13.06 32.80 12.92
C LYS A 13 -14.36 33.10 13.69
N GLU A 14 -14.84 32.11 14.43
CA GLU A 14 -15.46 32.31 15.75
C GLU A 14 -14.95 31.24 16.72
N ALA A 15 -14.57 31.66 17.93
CA ALA A 15 -14.02 30.81 18.97
C ALA A 15 -15.14 30.27 19.85
N VAL A 16 -15.12 28.96 20.12
CA VAL A 16 -15.88 28.34 21.22
C VAL A 16 -14.89 27.58 22.10
N GLU A 17 -14.96 27.84 23.39
CA GLU A 17 -14.06 27.35 24.43
C GLU A 17 -14.60 26.07 25.08
N SER A 18 -13.66 25.27 25.60
CA SER A 18 -13.80 24.23 26.64
C SER A 18 -14.30 22.83 26.23
N SER A 19 -13.40 21.84 26.26
CA SER A 19 -13.28 20.83 27.34
C SER A 19 -12.48 19.62 26.84
N ASP A 20 -11.43 19.27 27.59
CA ASP A 20 -10.68 18.00 27.60
C ASP A 20 -10.30 17.39 26.24
N ILE A 21 -9.22 17.89 25.63
CA ILE A 21 -8.56 17.21 24.50
C ILE A 21 -7.32 16.51 25.03
N GLU A 22 -7.41 15.19 25.23
CA GLU A 22 -6.24 14.32 25.32
C GLU A 22 -5.33 14.61 24.12
N ASN A 23 -4.10 15.00 24.40
CA ASN A 23 -3.11 15.34 23.37
C ASN A 23 -2.61 14.05 22.70
N THR A 24 -3.45 13.41 21.89
CA THR A 24 -3.01 12.42 20.92
C THR A 24 -2.48 13.19 19.72
N THR A 25 -1.17 13.46 19.73
CA THR A 25 -0.48 14.01 18.57
C THR A 25 -0.54 12.99 17.45
N GLU A 26 -1.60 12.99 16.64
CA GLU A 26 -1.64 12.24 15.40
C GLU A 26 -0.46 12.72 14.55
N ALA A 27 0.42 11.78 14.18
CA ALA A 27 1.59 12.11 13.39
C ALA A 27 1.12 12.67 12.04
N LEU A 28 1.43 13.94 11.77
CA LEU A 28 1.09 14.57 10.51
C LEU A 28 1.75 13.81 9.36
N LEU A 29 0.93 13.33 8.43
CA LEU A 29 1.42 12.68 7.22
C LEU A 29 2.14 13.68 6.31
N THR A 30 3.27 13.25 5.76
CA THR A 30 4.04 14.03 4.78
C THR A 30 3.87 13.42 3.40
N SER A 31 3.68 14.26 2.37
CA SER A 31 3.69 13.79 1.00
C SER A 31 5.04 13.16 0.65
N LYS A 32 5.00 12.06 -0.12
CA LYS A 32 6.19 11.30 -0.50
C LYS A 32 6.11 10.97 -1.98
N ILE A 33 7.19 11.27 -2.69
CA ILE A 33 7.38 10.86 -4.09
C ILE A 33 8.36 9.70 -4.08
N VAL A 34 8.01 8.60 -4.73
CA VAL A 34 8.89 7.45 -4.92
C VAL A 34 8.93 7.10 -6.39
N LYS A 35 10.08 7.31 -7.03
CA LYS A 35 10.28 6.99 -8.45
C LYS A 35 10.36 5.48 -8.66
N ASN A 36 10.26 5.06 -9.93
CA ASN A 36 10.38 3.66 -10.31
C ASN A 36 11.66 2.99 -9.75
N SER A 37 12.80 3.68 -9.85
CA SER A 37 14.10 3.18 -9.37
C SER A 37 14.30 3.25 -7.85
N GLU A 38 13.36 3.85 -7.12
CA GLU A 38 13.43 4.08 -5.69
C GLU A 38 12.54 3.08 -4.92
N GLY A 39 12.70 3.08 -3.59
CA GLY A 39 12.02 2.20 -2.65
C GLY A 39 13.00 1.35 -1.83
N ARG A 40 12.49 0.69 -0.79
CA ARG A 40 13.28 -0.23 0.04
C ARG A 40 13.20 -1.63 -0.55
N LYS A 41 14.32 -2.11 -1.09
CA LYS A 41 14.42 -3.46 -1.67
C LYS A 41 14.65 -4.49 -0.57
N LEU A 42 13.85 -5.55 -0.57
CA LEU A 42 13.98 -6.72 0.28
C LEU A 42 13.86 -7.98 -0.58
N ASN A 43 14.59 -9.02 -0.19
CA ASN A 43 14.38 -10.36 -0.72
C ASN A 43 13.79 -11.23 0.39
N VAL A 44 12.60 -11.78 0.15
CA VAL A 44 11.86 -12.61 1.10
C VAL A 44 11.74 -14.00 0.49
N ILE A 45 12.67 -14.88 0.81
CA ILE A 45 12.67 -16.28 0.32
C ILE A 45 12.61 -16.32 -1.24
N GLY A 46 13.34 -15.42 -1.90
CA GLY A 46 13.34 -15.30 -3.36
C GLY A 46 12.36 -14.27 -3.93
N ASP A 47 11.30 -13.90 -3.20
CA ASP A 47 10.39 -12.83 -3.60
C ASP A 47 11.08 -11.46 -3.47
N ASN A 48 11.28 -10.79 -4.61
CA ASN A 48 11.94 -9.50 -4.69
C ASN A 48 10.90 -8.38 -4.52
N GLN A 49 10.82 -7.86 -3.31
CA GLN A 49 9.91 -6.79 -2.94
C GLN A 49 10.61 -5.43 -3.00
N ASN A 50 9.96 -4.46 -3.62
CA ASN A 50 10.34 -3.06 -3.57
C ASN A 50 9.25 -2.27 -2.83
N ILE A 51 9.50 -1.96 -1.55
CA ILE A 51 8.54 -1.25 -0.71
C ILE A 51 8.55 0.24 -1.09
N LYS A 52 7.44 0.70 -1.67
CA LYS A 52 7.22 2.09 -2.09
C LYS A 52 6.69 2.93 -0.93
N LEU A 53 5.67 2.44 -0.23
CA LEU A 53 5.08 3.08 0.94
C LEU A 53 5.01 2.07 2.09
N THR A 54 5.44 2.49 3.27
CA THR A 54 5.33 1.72 4.52
C THR A 54 4.07 2.11 5.27
N GLY A 55 3.65 1.29 6.24
CA GLY A 55 2.58 1.68 7.18
C GLY A 55 2.85 3.02 7.88
N LYS A 56 4.11 3.38 8.16
CA LYS A 56 4.44 4.70 8.72
C LYS A 56 4.14 5.84 7.73
N ASP A 57 4.36 5.61 6.44
CA ASP A 57 4.08 6.62 5.40
C ASP A 57 2.56 6.84 5.21
N THR A 58 1.72 5.88 5.61
CA THR A 58 0.27 5.86 5.33
C THR A 58 -0.60 5.93 6.58
N ASN A 59 0.01 6.15 7.76
CA ASN A 59 -0.64 6.10 9.07
C ASN A 59 -1.35 4.76 9.33
N GLY A 60 -0.70 3.66 8.95
CA GLY A 60 -1.17 2.29 9.18
C GLY A 60 -2.25 1.80 8.22
N GLN A 61 -2.65 2.60 7.23
CA GLN A 61 -3.77 2.24 6.34
C GLN A 61 -3.40 1.15 5.33
N PHE A 62 -2.19 1.20 4.76
CA PHE A 62 -1.70 0.19 3.83
C PHE A 62 -0.18 0.24 3.67
N THR A 63 0.39 -0.84 3.14
CA THR A 63 1.76 -0.86 2.61
C THR A 63 1.66 -1.04 1.10
N LEU A 64 2.45 -0.28 0.33
CA LEU A 64 2.53 -0.45 -1.12
C LEU A 64 3.85 -1.13 -1.48
N ILE A 65 3.74 -2.31 -2.08
CA ILE A 65 4.86 -3.14 -2.49
C ILE A 65 4.76 -3.36 -4.01
N GLU A 66 5.88 -3.19 -4.70
CA GLU A 66 6.04 -3.57 -6.09
C GLU A 66 6.94 -4.80 -6.14
N GLN A 67 6.49 -5.86 -6.80
CA GLN A 67 7.22 -7.13 -6.93
C GLN A 67 7.64 -7.36 -8.37
N ASN A 68 8.88 -7.83 -8.56
CA ASN A 68 9.37 -8.26 -9.86
C ASN A 68 10.17 -9.55 -9.70
N ASN A 69 9.56 -10.66 -10.10
CA ASN A 69 10.05 -11.99 -9.83
C ASN A 69 10.25 -12.78 -11.13
N ASP A 70 11.31 -13.58 -11.15
CA ASP A 70 11.53 -14.53 -12.25
C ASP A 70 10.51 -15.68 -12.20
N PRO A 71 10.20 -16.32 -13.34
CA PRO A 71 9.32 -17.47 -13.38
C PRO A 71 9.76 -18.59 -12.41
N GLY A 72 8.82 -19.12 -11.64
CA GLY A 72 9.05 -20.18 -10.66
C GLY A 72 9.36 -19.70 -9.24
N VAL A 73 9.55 -18.38 -9.03
CA VAL A 73 9.57 -17.81 -7.68
C VAL A 73 8.16 -17.81 -7.12
N GLY A 74 8.03 -18.33 -5.90
CA GLY A 74 6.80 -18.31 -5.13
C GLY A 74 7.11 -18.41 -3.64
N ILE A 75 6.15 -18.02 -2.82
CA ILE A 75 6.26 -18.10 -1.36
C ILE A 75 5.43 -19.29 -0.85
N PRO A 76 5.84 -19.93 0.26
CA PRO A 76 5.05 -21.00 0.86
C PRO A 76 3.63 -20.52 1.20
N PRO A 77 2.61 -21.40 1.14
CA PRO A 77 1.27 -21.07 1.62
C PRO A 77 1.31 -20.60 3.09
N HIS A 78 0.62 -19.51 3.39
CA HIS A 78 0.57 -18.91 4.72
C HIS A 78 -0.69 -18.06 4.87
N VAL A 79 -1.02 -17.68 6.10
CA VAL A 79 -2.22 -16.91 6.44
C VAL A 79 -1.80 -15.59 7.08
N HIS A 80 -2.37 -14.50 6.61
CA HIS A 80 -2.30 -13.21 7.30
C HIS A 80 -3.41 -13.13 8.34
N GLU A 81 -3.07 -12.92 9.62
CA GLU A 81 -4.06 -12.81 10.70
C GLU A 81 -4.67 -11.41 10.80
N ASN A 82 -3.90 -10.38 10.39
CA ASN A 82 -4.27 -8.98 10.63
C ASN A 82 -4.47 -8.19 9.33
N GLU A 83 -3.81 -8.61 8.25
CA GLU A 83 -3.72 -7.88 6.99
C GLU A 83 -4.59 -8.51 5.90
N ASP A 84 -5.43 -7.71 5.26
CA ASP A 84 -5.96 -8.06 3.94
C ASP A 84 -4.92 -7.68 2.88
N GLU A 85 -4.80 -8.47 1.82
CA GLU A 85 -3.87 -8.21 0.72
C GLU A 85 -4.59 -8.00 -0.61
N VAL A 86 -4.00 -7.15 -1.47
CA VAL A 86 -4.48 -6.93 -2.84
C VAL A 86 -3.28 -7.06 -3.77
N PHE A 87 -3.40 -7.92 -4.77
CA PHE A 87 -2.39 -8.07 -5.83
C PHE A 87 -2.99 -7.63 -7.16
N GLN A 88 -2.34 -6.69 -7.83
CA GLN A 88 -2.65 -6.31 -9.20
C GLN A 88 -1.46 -6.68 -10.09
N VAL A 89 -1.73 -7.41 -11.17
CA VAL A 89 -0.69 -7.79 -12.13
C VAL A 89 -0.44 -6.61 -13.07
N LEU A 90 0.74 -6.00 -12.96
CA LEU A 90 1.13 -4.89 -13.83
C LEU A 90 1.63 -5.36 -15.20
N SER A 91 2.33 -6.49 -15.24
CA SER A 91 2.83 -7.13 -16.45
C SER A 91 3.07 -8.63 -16.24
N GLY A 92 3.09 -9.40 -17.32
CA GLY A 92 3.25 -10.85 -17.26
C GLY A 92 1.99 -11.56 -16.75
N GLN A 93 2.21 -12.66 -16.02
CA GLN A 93 1.16 -13.46 -15.39
C GLN A 93 1.66 -14.10 -14.10
N VAL A 94 0.74 -14.38 -13.18
CA VAL A 94 1.04 -15.06 -11.90
C VAL A 94 -0.08 -16.04 -11.59
N ALA A 95 0.28 -17.24 -11.11
CA ALA A 95 -0.67 -18.18 -10.54
C ALA A 95 -0.82 -17.90 -9.04
N MET A 96 -2.04 -17.70 -8.58
CA MET A 96 -2.36 -17.37 -7.19
C MET A 96 -3.32 -18.43 -6.64
N ASN A 97 -3.09 -18.80 -5.38
CA ASN A 97 -3.99 -19.65 -4.60
C ASN A 97 -4.63 -18.78 -3.51
N ILE A 98 -5.94 -18.92 -3.33
CA ILE A 98 -6.69 -18.30 -2.23
C ILE A 98 -7.73 -19.30 -1.70
N GLY A 99 -7.53 -19.78 -0.49
CA GLY A 99 -8.28 -20.91 0.06
C GLY A 99 -8.19 -22.12 -0.87
N ASP A 100 -9.34 -22.60 -1.34
CA ASP A 100 -9.42 -23.76 -2.23
C ASP A 100 -9.39 -23.40 -3.73
N GLN A 101 -9.20 -22.12 -4.07
CA GLN A 101 -9.23 -21.64 -5.45
C GLN A 101 -7.82 -21.34 -5.95
N THR A 102 -7.50 -21.88 -7.12
CA THR A 102 -6.29 -21.52 -7.89
C THR A 102 -6.72 -20.83 -9.17
N THR A 103 -6.11 -19.69 -9.46
CA THR A 103 -6.33 -18.97 -10.71
C THR A 103 -5.04 -18.38 -11.26
N THR A 104 -4.97 -18.24 -12.58
CA THR A 104 -3.90 -17.51 -13.24
C THR A 104 -4.39 -16.10 -13.56
N LEU A 105 -3.70 -15.10 -13.03
CA LEU A 105 -3.96 -13.69 -13.28
C LEU A 105 -3.01 -13.19 -14.38
N ASN A 106 -3.53 -12.41 -15.31
CA ASN A 106 -2.78 -11.76 -16.39
C ASN A 106 -2.65 -10.26 -16.13
N ALA A 107 -1.80 -9.57 -16.89
CA ALA A 107 -1.66 -8.12 -16.81
C ALA A 107 -3.02 -7.39 -16.87
N GLY A 108 -3.30 -6.57 -15.87
CA GLY A 108 -4.57 -5.86 -15.68
C GLY A 108 -5.52 -6.54 -14.68
N ASP A 109 -5.36 -7.84 -14.43
CA ASP A 109 -6.17 -8.59 -13.47
C ASP A 109 -5.77 -8.25 -12.03
N LEU A 110 -6.71 -8.45 -11.09
CA LEU A 110 -6.55 -8.19 -9.67
C LEU A 110 -7.15 -9.35 -8.86
N ILE A 111 -6.51 -9.65 -7.73
CA ILE A 111 -7.06 -10.52 -6.69
C ILE A 111 -7.04 -9.79 -5.34
N PHE A 112 -8.11 -9.98 -4.57
CA PHE A 112 -8.23 -9.55 -3.19
C PHE A 112 -8.19 -10.77 -2.29
N CYS A 113 -7.31 -10.74 -1.29
CA CYS A 113 -7.04 -11.81 -0.35
C CYS A 113 -7.42 -11.35 1.07
N PRO A 114 -8.63 -11.64 1.56
CA PRO A 114 -9.01 -11.33 2.92
C PRO A 114 -8.14 -12.07 3.94
N LYS A 115 -7.85 -11.43 5.06
CA LYS A 115 -7.17 -12.05 6.20
C LYS A 115 -7.90 -13.30 6.68
N GLY A 116 -7.15 -14.22 7.26
CA GLY A 116 -7.65 -15.50 7.76
C GLY A 116 -7.87 -16.56 6.67
N ILE A 117 -7.55 -16.24 5.41
CA ILE A 117 -7.61 -17.17 4.28
C ILE A 117 -6.17 -17.47 3.79
N PRO A 118 -5.79 -18.75 3.61
CA PRO A 118 -4.47 -19.14 3.12
C PRO A 118 -4.30 -18.96 1.60
#